data_AF-A0AA41S8V3-F1
#
_entry.id   AF-A0AA41S8V3-F1
#
_cell.length_a   1.000
_cell.length_b   1.000
_cell.length_c   1.000
_cell.angle_alpha   90.00
_cell.angle_beta   90.00
_cell.angle_gamma   90.00
#
_symmetry.space_group_name_H-M   'P 1'
#
loop_
_entity.id
_entity.type
_entity.pdbx_description
1 polymer ?
#
loop_
_entity_poly.entity_id
_entity_poly.type
_entity_poly.pdbx_seq_one_letter_code
_entity_poly.pdbx_strand_id
1 'polypeptide(L)'
;MGARFLSTLIEDEVRKNPHKNPNQIAADFATHYGINIEYYQAYNGRERVYKEIYGDDVMSYMHLVWYVDQIRKTNEGSFIDFQYDPVSRRFERIFIAFGACIQGYKFLRPLIYLDGTFLTGRFRGCLMAATAINGEKVPGEDVDNWDWFLRNLYKIVDHEERPITFLTDRGEGLKQGIPSIFPGSFHSFCYYHLKTNLPINGTDPRYSCA
;
A
#
# COMPACT_ATOMS: atom_id res chain seq x y z
N MET A 1 -23.12 -27.47 3.34
CA MET A 1 -21.72 -27.89 3.57
C MET A 1 -21.06 -26.85 4.48
N GLY A 2 -20.32 -27.26 5.53
CA GLY A 2 -19.72 -26.31 6.47
C GLY A 2 -18.44 -25.67 5.92
N ALA A 3 -18.21 -24.39 6.22
CA ALA A 3 -17.05 -23.63 5.72
C ALA A 3 -15.69 -24.26 6.09
N ARG A 4 -15.61 -24.97 7.22
CA ARG A 4 -14.40 -25.69 7.67
C ARG A 4 -14.03 -26.88 6.77
N PHE A 5 -15.03 -27.62 6.28
CA PHE A 5 -14.80 -28.73 5.38
C PHE A 5 -14.47 -28.24 3.96
N LEU A 6 -15.12 -27.15 3.55
CA LEU A 6 -14.86 -26.53 2.26
C LEU A 6 -13.45 -25.93 2.20
N SER A 7 -12.99 -25.26 3.27
CA SER A 7 -11.64 -24.66 3.33
C SER A 7 -10.53 -25.70 3.14
N THR A 8 -10.66 -26.88 3.78
CA THR A 8 -9.66 -27.96 3.63
C THR A 8 -9.55 -28.49 2.21
N LEU A 9 -10.64 -28.43 1.42
CA LEU A 9 -10.64 -28.94 0.05
C LEU A 9 -10.08 -27.94 -0.97
N ILE A 10 -10.15 -26.63 -0.66
CA ILE A 10 -9.68 -25.57 -1.57
C ILE A 10 -8.32 -24.98 -1.16
N GLU A 11 -7.75 -25.40 -0.03
CA GLU A 11 -6.56 -24.79 0.54
C GLU A 11 -5.40 -24.78 -0.46
N ASP A 12 -5.03 -25.95 -0.99
CA ASP A 12 -3.92 -26.09 -1.94
C ASP A 12 -4.14 -25.27 -3.21
N GLU A 13 -5.39 -25.19 -3.66
CA GLU A 13 -5.74 -24.46 -4.86
C GLU A 13 -5.67 -22.95 -4.65
N VAL A 14 -6.20 -22.46 -3.54
CA VAL A 14 -6.14 -21.05 -3.17
C VAL A 14 -4.70 -20.63 -2.88
N ARG A 15 -3.86 -21.50 -2.31
CA ARG A 15 -2.42 -21.26 -2.16
C ARG A 15 -1.71 -21.10 -3.50
N LYS A 16 -2.08 -21.90 -4.51
CA LYS A 16 -1.51 -21.82 -5.87
C LYS A 16 -2.02 -20.61 -6.65
N ASN A 17 -3.29 -20.23 -6.45
CA ASN A 17 -3.90 -19.08 -7.10
C ASN A 17 -4.69 -18.23 -6.09
N PRO A 18 -4.02 -17.29 -5.39
CA PRO A 18 -4.66 -16.39 -4.44
C PRO A 18 -5.63 -15.38 -5.06
N HIS A 19 -5.79 -15.35 -6.38
CA HIS A 19 -6.75 -14.48 -7.06
C HIS A 19 -8.03 -15.21 -7.47
N LYS A 20 -8.14 -16.51 -7.13
CA LYS A 20 -9.31 -17.31 -7.45
C LYS A 20 -10.55 -16.75 -6.73
N ASN A 21 -11.55 -16.37 -7.52
CA ASN A 21 -12.76 -15.76 -6.98
C ASN A 21 -13.79 -16.84 -6.57
N PRO A 22 -14.79 -16.50 -5.73
CA PRO A 22 -15.72 -17.51 -5.20
C PRO A 22 -16.59 -18.17 -6.27
N ASN A 23 -16.87 -17.48 -7.39
CA ASN A 23 -17.62 -18.07 -8.50
C ASN A 23 -16.81 -19.18 -9.20
N GLN A 24 -15.51 -18.96 -9.37
CA GLN A 24 -14.60 -19.99 -9.90
C GLN A 24 -14.53 -21.18 -8.94
N ILE A 25 -14.43 -20.94 -7.63
CA ILE A 25 -14.45 -22.02 -6.64
C ILE A 25 -15.76 -22.82 -6.72
N ALA A 26 -16.91 -22.15 -6.86
CA ALA A 26 -18.20 -22.82 -7.02
C ALA A 26 -18.28 -23.67 -8.30
N ALA A 27 -17.76 -23.15 -9.42
CA ALA A 27 -17.72 -23.86 -10.70
C ALA A 27 -16.83 -25.11 -10.64
N ASP A 28 -15.68 -25.02 -9.96
CA ASP A 28 -14.78 -26.15 -9.76
C ASP A 28 -15.40 -27.22 -8.87
N PHE A 29 -16.18 -26.84 -7.85
CA PHE A 29 -16.91 -27.81 -7.02
C PHE A 29 -17.95 -28.60 -7.82
N ALA A 30 -18.69 -27.91 -8.69
CA ALA A 30 -19.64 -28.55 -9.58
C ALA A 30 -18.93 -29.50 -10.57
N THR A 31 -17.76 -29.10 -11.07
CA THR A 31 -17.02 -29.84 -12.10
C THR A 31 -16.25 -31.04 -11.54
N HIS A 32 -15.51 -30.87 -10.45
CA HIS A 32 -14.63 -31.90 -9.89
C HIS A 32 -15.34 -32.85 -8.94
N TYR A 33 -16.35 -32.36 -8.20
CA TYR A 33 -17.02 -33.14 -7.17
C TYR A 33 -18.50 -33.42 -7.48
N GLY A 34 -19.06 -32.82 -8.53
CA GLY A 34 -20.50 -32.93 -8.85
C GLY A 34 -21.40 -32.24 -7.82
N ILE A 35 -20.84 -31.36 -7.00
CA ILE A 35 -21.55 -30.70 -5.90
C ILE A 35 -21.72 -29.22 -6.24
N ASN A 36 -22.98 -28.78 -6.30
CA ASN A 36 -23.29 -27.35 -6.41
C ASN A 36 -23.21 -26.71 -5.02
N ILE A 37 -22.33 -25.72 -4.88
CA ILE A 37 -22.22 -24.89 -3.68
C ILE A 37 -22.69 -23.47 -3.99
N GLU A 38 -23.27 -22.81 -2.99
CA GLU A 38 -23.67 -21.41 -3.13
C GLU A 38 -22.46 -20.47 -3.04
N TYR A 39 -22.57 -19.28 -3.64
CA TYR A 39 -21.54 -18.25 -3.61
C TYR A 39 -21.04 -17.97 -2.18
N TYR A 40 -21.94 -17.84 -1.21
CA TYR A 40 -21.57 -17.54 0.17
C TYR A 40 -20.75 -18.68 0.82
N GLN A 41 -20.97 -19.93 0.41
CA GLN A 41 -20.22 -21.09 0.91
C GLN A 41 -18.81 -21.08 0.36
N ALA A 42 -18.66 -20.81 -0.94
CA ALA A 42 -17.37 -20.64 -1.61
C ALA A 42 -16.60 -19.45 -1.02
N TYR A 43 -17.28 -18.31 -0.83
CA TYR A 43 -16.70 -17.11 -0.23
C TYR A 43 -16.20 -17.40 1.19
N ASN A 44 -17.05 -17.92 2.07
CA ASN A 44 -16.68 -18.19 3.46
C ASN A 44 -15.57 -19.24 3.58
N GLY A 45 -15.56 -20.26 2.72
CA GLY A 45 -14.45 -21.22 2.67
C GLY A 45 -13.15 -20.55 2.25
N ARG A 46 -13.19 -19.68 1.23
CA ARG A 46 -12.02 -18.94 0.77
C ARG A 46 -11.49 -17.97 1.81
N GLU A 47 -12.36 -17.17 2.44
CA GLU A 47 -11.96 -16.24 3.50
C GLU A 47 -11.34 -16.98 4.69
N ARG A 48 -11.82 -18.20 4.99
CA ARG A 48 -11.21 -19.04 6.02
C ARG A 48 -9.79 -19.48 5.64
N VAL A 49 -9.58 -19.90 4.39
CA VAL A 49 -8.24 -20.22 3.89
C VAL A 49 -7.33 -18.99 3.92
N TYR A 50 -7.82 -17.81 3.52
CA TYR A 50 -7.05 -16.57 3.57
C TYR A 50 -6.62 -16.25 5.00
N LYS A 51 -7.52 -16.41 5.97
CA LYS A 51 -7.21 -16.22 7.39
C LYS A 51 -6.14 -17.22 7.88
N GLU A 52 -6.13 -18.44 7.37
CA GLU A 52 -5.13 -19.46 7.71
C GLU A 52 -3.77 -19.20 7.04
N ILE A 53 -3.74 -18.63 5.83
CA ILE A 53 -2.50 -18.33 5.09
C ILE A 53 -1.88 -16.98 5.52
N TYR A 54 -2.68 -15.93 5.52
CA TYR A 54 -2.24 -14.53 5.67
C TYR A 54 -2.48 -13.97 7.07
N GLY A 55 -3.21 -14.70 7.92
CA GLY A 55 -3.62 -14.23 9.23
C GLY A 55 -4.93 -13.44 9.19
N ASP A 56 -5.34 -12.98 10.36
CA ASP A 56 -6.58 -12.23 10.52
C ASP A 56 -6.33 -10.74 10.35
N ASP A 57 -7.03 -10.10 9.40
CA ASP A 57 -6.87 -8.67 9.14
C ASP A 57 -7.06 -7.82 10.41
N VAL A 58 -8.07 -8.12 11.24
CA VAL A 58 -8.34 -7.34 12.47
C VAL A 58 -7.14 -7.43 13.41
N MET A 59 -6.61 -8.65 13.60
CA MET A 59 -5.44 -8.87 14.43
C MET A 59 -4.20 -8.17 13.88
N SER A 60 -4.00 -8.16 12.56
CA SER A 60 -2.89 -7.43 11.92
C SER A 60 -2.92 -5.93 12.24
N TYR A 61 -4.09 -5.29 12.21
CA TYR A 61 -4.23 -3.88 12.62
C TYR A 61 -4.02 -3.69 14.13
N MET A 62 -4.48 -4.63 14.97
CA MET A 62 -4.20 -4.59 16.41
C MET A 62 -2.71 -4.70 16.73
N HIS A 63 -1.98 -5.52 15.96
CA HIS A 63 -0.53 -5.69 16.11
C HIS A 63 0.27 -4.43 15.74
N LEU A 64 -0.29 -3.47 15.01
CA LEU A 64 0.39 -2.21 14.72
C LEU A 64 0.80 -1.45 16.00
N VAL A 65 -0.01 -1.53 17.06
CA VAL A 65 0.31 -0.90 18.35
C VAL A 65 1.58 -1.52 18.95
N TRP A 66 1.65 -2.85 18.95
CA TRP A 66 2.84 -3.57 19.40
C TRP A 66 4.04 -3.27 18.50
N TYR A 67 3.84 -3.26 17.18
CA TYR A 67 4.89 -2.98 16.22
C TYR A 67 5.50 -1.59 16.42
N VAL A 68 4.66 -0.56 16.59
CA VAL A 68 5.10 0.81 16.92
C VAL A 68 5.90 0.86 18.21
N ASP A 69 5.43 0.17 19.25
CA ASP A 69 6.13 0.09 20.53
C ASP A 69 7.51 -0.60 20.39
N GLN A 70 7.59 -1.68 19.59
CA GLN A 70 8.88 -2.33 19.32
C GLN A 70 9.83 -1.42 18.56
N ILE A 71 9.38 -0.74 17.49
CA ILE A 71 10.25 0.17 16.74
C ILE A 71 10.80 1.27 17.65
N ARG A 72 9.94 1.87 18.50
CA ARG A 72 10.37 2.90 19.47
C ARG A 72 11.44 2.40 20.43
N LYS A 73 11.38 1.12 20.82
CA LYS A 73 12.34 0.50 21.75
C LYS A 73 13.64 0.08 21.07
N THR A 74 13.57 -0.45 19.85
CA THR A 74 14.71 -1.12 19.22
C THR A 74 15.39 -0.31 18.13
N ASN A 75 14.76 0.75 17.62
CA ASN A 75 15.29 1.56 16.52
C ASN A 75 15.34 3.04 16.91
N GLU A 76 16.34 3.38 17.74
CA GLU A 76 16.61 4.77 18.14
C GLU A 76 16.75 5.69 16.92
N GLY A 77 16.25 6.92 17.04
CA GLY A 77 16.25 7.91 15.96
C GLY A 77 15.16 7.71 14.90
N SER A 78 14.32 6.68 14.99
CA SER A 78 13.15 6.53 14.12
C SER A 78 12.05 7.54 14.46
N PHE A 79 11.36 8.02 13.43
CA PHE A 79 10.20 8.88 13.55
C PHE A 79 8.93 8.08 13.26
N ILE A 80 7.94 8.17 14.16
CA ILE A 80 6.66 7.47 14.01
C ILE A 80 5.52 8.41 14.39
N ASP A 81 4.56 8.58 13.48
CA ASP A 81 3.27 9.22 13.74
C ASP A 81 2.17 8.17 13.61
N PHE A 82 1.55 7.79 14.73
CA PHE A 82 0.51 6.75 14.79
C PHE A 82 -0.81 7.38 15.22
N GLN A 83 -1.79 7.40 14.32
CA GLN A 83 -3.08 8.03 14.53
C GLN A 83 -4.21 7.01 14.54
N TYR A 84 -5.12 7.21 15.49
CA TYR A 84 -6.30 6.40 15.70
C TYR A 84 -7.39 7.27 16.33
N ASP A 85 -8.64 6.91 16.07
CA ASP A 85 -9.80 7.57 16.64
C ASP A 85 -9.82 7.35 18.17
N PRO A 86 -9.77 8.40 19.00
CA PRO A 86 -9.66 8.25 20.46
C PRO A 86 -10.91 7.64 21.11
N VAL A 87 -12.07 7.74 20.48
CA VAL A 87 -13.36 7.21 20.97
C VAL A 87 -13.56 5.78 20.51
N SER A 88 -13.51 5.55 19.19
CA SER A 88 -13.76 4.23 18.61
C SER A 88 -12.55 3.30 18.67
N ARG A 89 -11.36 3.82 19.00
CA ARG A 89 -10.07 3.12 18.99
C ARG A 89 -9.73 2.50 17.64
N ARG A 90 -10.35 2.98 16.57
CA ARG A 90 -10.08 2.52 15.20
C ARG A 90 -8.80 3.16 14.69
N PHE A 91 -7.96 2.34 14.10
CA PHE A 91 -6.80 2.78 13.34
C PHE A 91 -7.21 3.74 12.22
N GLU A 92 -6.46 4.83 12.04
CA GLU A 92 -6.66 5.78 10.94
C GLU A 92 -5.48 5.75 9.98
N ARG A 93 -4.26 6.02 10.49
CA ARG A 93 -3.05 6.07 9.67
C ARG A 93 -1.78 5.94 10.51
N ILE A 94 -0.71 5.50 9.87
CA ILE A 94 0.61 5.35 10.48
C ILE A 94 1.69 5.81 9.51
N PHE A 95 2.58 6.68 9.98
CA PHE A 95 3.81 7.05 9.28
C PHE A 95 4.98 6.45 10.06
N ILE A 96 5.88 5.78 9.35
CA ILE A 96 7.11 5.23 9.93
C ILE A 96 8.27 5.69 9.03
N ALA A 97 9.28 6.29 9.64
CA ALA A 97 10.58 6.49 9.04
C ALA A 97 11.65 5.99 9.99
N PHE A 98 12.36 4.93 9.59
CA PHE A 98 13.41 4.35 10.42
C PHE A 98 14.61 5.30 10.54
N GLY A 99 15.22 5.34 11.73
CA GLY A 99 16.35 6.23 12.00
C GLY A 99 17.50 6.03 11.02
N ALA A 100 17.77 4.78 10.64
CA ALA A 100 18.76 4.45 9.62
C ALA A 100 18.43 5.07 8.24
N CYS A 101 17.16 5.07 7.82
CA CYS A 101 16.73 5.69 6.57
C CYS A 101 16.86 7.22 6.63
N ILE A 102 16.46 7.82 7.76
CA ILE A 102 16.57 9.27 7.99
C ILE A 102 18.03 9.72 7.91
N GLN A 103 18.94 9.01 8.59
CA GLN A 103 20.37 9.34 8.55
C GLN A 103 20.99 9.03 7.18
N GLY A 104 20.63 7.90 6.58
CA GLY A 104 21.14 7.49 5.27
C GLY A 104 20.78 8.47 4.16
N TYR A 105 19.57 9.04 4.18
CA TYR A 105 19.09 9.96 3.15
C TYR A 105 19.97 11.19 2.95
N LYS A 106 20.60 11.68 4.02
CA LYS A 106 21.54 12.83 3.99
C LYS A 106 22.73 12.59 3.05
N PHE A 107 23.10 11.33 2.82
CA PHE A 107 24.22 10.93 1.96
C PHE A 107 23.78 10.49 0.57
N LEU A 108 22.48 10.35 0.33
CA LEU A 108 21.93 10.01 -0.98
C LEU A 108 21.85 11.25 -1.87
N ARG A 109 21.44 11.11 -3.13
CA ARG A 109 21.03 12.26 -3.94
C ARG A 109 19.72 12.82 -3.39
N PRO A 110 19.46 14.13 -3.49
CA PRO A 110 18.23 14.75 -2.98
C PRO A 110 17.08 14.46 -3.95
N LEU A 111 16.74 13.17 -4.06
CA LEU A 111 15.77 12.64 -5.00
C LEU A 111 14.89 11.65 -4.24
N ILE A 112 13.60 11.95 -4.18
CA ILE A 112 12.61 11.11 -3.52
C ILE A 112 11.54 10.74 -4.53
N TYR A 113 11.32 9.44 -4.68
CA TYR A 113 10.18 8.92 -5.40
C TYR A 113 9.01 8.77 -4.45
N LEU A 114 7.85 9.30 -4.84
CA LEU A 114 6.60 9.10 -4.13
C LEU A 114 5.66 8.28 -5.00
N ASP A 115 5.19 7.17 -4.45
CA ASP A 115 4.24 6.28 -5.10
C ASP A 115 3.21 5.82 -4.09
N GLY A 116 2.06 5.36 -4.55
CA GLY A 116 1.04 4.77 -3.70
C GLY A 116 0.36 3.58 -4.38
N THR A 117 -0.23 2.69 -3.58
CA THR A 117 -0.97 1.55 -4.14
C THR A 117 -2.13 1.13 -3.24
N PHE A 118 -3.33 1.00 -3.82
CA PHE A 118 -4.51 0.63 -3.06
C PHE A 118 -4.42 -0.79 -2.47
N LEU A 119 -4.74 -0.91 -1.18
CA LEU A 119 -4.85 -2.18 -0.48
C LEU A 119 -6.19 -2.85 -0.83
N THR A 120 -6.13 -4.11 -1.22
CA THR A 120 -7.30 -4.92 -1.63
C THR A 120 -7.94 -5.70 -0.48
N GLY A 121 -7.39 -5.58 0.73
CA GLY A 121 -7.87 -6.28 1.93
C GLY A 121 -9.20 -5.75 2.47
N ARG A 122 -9.71 -6.40 3.53
CA ARG A 122 -11.05 -6.15 4.11
C ARG A 122 -11.32 -4.69 4.43
N PHE A 123 -10.34 -4.00 5.01
CA PHE A 123 -10.48 -2.62 5.46
C PHE A 123 -10.20 -1.58 4.37
N ARG A 124 -9.69 -2.03 3.21
CA ARG A 124 -9.17 -1.17 2.15
C ARG A 124 -8.15 -0.16 2.71
N GLY A 125 -7.66 0.75 1.89
CA GLY A 125 -6.61 1.71 2.24
C GLY A 125 -5.64 1.89 1.08
N CYS A 126 -4.52 2.59 1.28
CA CYS A 126 -3.52 2.69 0.20
C CYS A 126 -2.08 2.83 0.69
N LEU A 127 -1.19 1.97 0.25
CA LEU A 127 0.19 1.99 0.67
C LEU A 127 1.07 3.01 -0.12
N MET A 128 1.09 4.29 0.27
CA MET A 128 2.08 5.34 -0.04
C MET A 128 3.52 4.99 0.37
N ALA A 129 4.51 5.26 -0.46
CA ALA A 129 5.91 5.04 -0.15
C ALA A 129 6.72 6.27 -0.54
N ALA A 130 7.65 6.68 0.33
CA ALA A 130 8.74 7.58 -0.05
C ALA A 130 10.01 6.77 -0.16
N THR A 131 10.46 6.58 -1.38
CA THR A 131 11.73 5.89 -1.63
C THR A 131 12.73 6.91 -2.16
N ALA A 132 13.70 7.27 -1.33
CA ALA A 132 15.02 7.53 -1.88
C ALA A 132 15.60 6.18 -2.34
N ILE A 133 16.70 6.15 -3.09
CA ILE A 133 17.28 4.87 -3.50
C ILE A 133 17.48 3.97 -2.25
N ASN A 134 16.71 2.86 -2.25
CA ASN A 134 16.25 1.93 -1.18
C ASN A 134 15.17 2.44 -0.18
N GLY A 135 13.90 1.99 -0.31
CA GLY A 135 12.77 2.49 0.51
C GLY A 135 11.64 1.52 0.89
N GLU A 136 10.59 2.03 1.57
CA GLU A 136 9.44 1.29 2.17
C GLU A 136 8.13 2.14 2.23
N LYS A 137 6.99 1.53 2.66
CA LYS A 137 5.58 1.89 2.29
C LYS A 137 4.56 2.07 3.50
N VAL A 138 3.41 2.81 3.40
CA VAL A 138 2.41 3.30 4.45
C VAL A 138 0.99 3.74 3.93
N PRO A 139 -0.15 3.87 4.68
CA PRO A 139 -1.57 3.88 4.18
C PRO A 139 -2.29 5.23 3.75
N GLY A 140 -3.26 5.20 2.79
CA GLY A 140 -4.14 6.28 2.22
C GLY A 140 -3.75 6.80 0.82
N GLU A 141 -4.67 7.29 -0.05
CA GLU A 141 -4.30 8.01 -1.32
C GLU A 141 -5.34 9.10 -1.63
N ASP A 142 -5.30 10.16 -0.85
CA ASP A 142 -6.16 11.32 -1.03
C ASP A 142 -5.39 12.60 -0.66
N VAL A 143 -5.98 13.76 -0.90
CA VAL A 143 -5.34 15.05 -0.68
C VAL A 143 -4.92 15.21 0.79
N ASP A 144 -5.78 14.84 1.72
CA ASP A 144 -5.54 15.00 3.17
C ASP A 144 -4.44 14.05 3.66
N ASN A 145 -4.42 12.81 3.15
CA ASN A 145 -3.39 11.83 3.46
C ASN A 145 -2.04 12.19 2.82
N TRP A 146 -2.03 12.75 1.61
CA TRP A 146 -0.80 13.25 0.98
C TRP A 146 -0.25 14.46 1.73
N ASP A 147 -1.09 15.43 2.11
CA ASP A 147 -0.67 16.58 2.93
C ASP A 147 -0.05 16.09 4.26
N TRP A 148 -0.74 15.20 4.97
CA TRP A 148 -0.23 14.63 6.22
C TRP A 148 1.09 13.87 6.03
N PHE A 149 1.18 13.02 5.00
CA PHE A 149 2.39 12.25 4.70
C PHE A 149 3.57 13.18 4.40
N LEU A 150 3.36 14.18 3.54
CA LEU A 150 4.36 15.17 3.16
C LEU A 150 4.81 16.02 4.36
N ARG A 151 3.91 16.40 5.27
CA ARG A 151 4.27 17.09 6.52
C ARG A 151 5.12 16.26 7.45
N ASN A 152 4.92 14.94 7.50
CA ASN A 152 5.78 14.06 8.28
C ASN A 152 7.13 13.82 7.59
N LEU A 153 7.14 13.70 6.26
CA LEU A 153 8.38 13.66 5.47
C LEU A 153 9.21 14.94 5.67
N TYR A 154 8.56 16.11 5.68
CA TYR A 154 9.19 17.42 5.88
C TYR A 154 10.05 17.48 7.16
N LYS A 155 9.58 16.85 8.23
CA LYS A 155 10.26 16.84 9.54
C LYS A 155 11.56 16.03 9.53
N ILE A 156 11.78 15.15 8.56
CA ILE A 156 12.88 14.18 8.57
C ILE A 156 13.87 14.38 7.42
N VAL A 157 13.56 15.21 6.41
CA VAL A 157 14.42 15.46 5.25
C VAL A 157 15.14 16.81 5.35
N ASP A 158 16.37 16.87 4.84
CA ASP A 158 17.28 18.02 4.84
C ASP A 158 16.95 19.08 3.76
N HIS A 159 15.67 19.38 3.59
CA HIS A 159 15.16 20.20 2.48
C HIS A 159 15.57 21.69 2.53
N GLU A 160 15.93 22.23 3.69
CA GLU A 160 16.39 23.62 3.85
C GLU A 160 17.83 23.81 3.32
N GLU A 161 18.68 22.81 3.53
CA GLU A 161 20.08 22.82 3.09
C GLU A 161 20.23 22.33 1.66
N ARG A 162 19.31 21.44 1.23
CA ARG A 162 19.43 20.72 -0.02
C ARG A 162 18.09 20.60 -0.73
N PRO A 163 17.87 21.36 -1.82
CA PRO A 163 16.63 21.28 -2.61
C PRO A 163 16.36 19.85 -3.07
N ILE A 164 15.19 19.33 -2.73
CA ILE A 164 14.77 17.97 -3.07
C ILE A 164 14.10 17.97 -4.43
N THR A 165 14.37 16.96 -5.24
CA THR A 165 13.58 16.66 -6.43
C THR A 165 12.62 15.52 -6.10
N PHE A 166 11.32 15.78 -6.23
CA PHE A 166 10.29 14.77 -6.09
C PHE A 166 9.94 14.19 -7.46
N LEU A 167 9.97 12.86 -7.57
CA LEU A 167 9.48 12.12 -8.73
C LEU A 167 8.24 11.34 -8.33
N THR A 168 7.08 11.76 -8.83
CA THR A 168 5.81 11.19 -8.37
C THR A 168 4.94 10.75 -9.52
N ASP A 169 3.87 10.03 -9.24
CA ASP A 169 2.79 9.90 -10.20
C ASP A 169 2.06 11.26 -10.42
N ARG A 170 0.91 11.24 -11.11
CA ARG A 170 0.09 12.43 -11.37
C ARG A 170 -1.10 12.56 -10.41
N GLY A 171 -1.03 11.99 -9.22
CA GLY A 171 -2.05 12.13 -8.19
C GLY A 171 -2.27 13.58 -7.79
N GLU A 172 -3.53 13.97 -7.57
CA GLU A 172 -3.89 15.36 -7.24
C GLU A 172 -3.33 15.80 -5.89
N GLY A 173 -3.32 14.91 -4.88
CA GLY A 173 -2.73 15.22 -3.58
C GLY A 173 -1.23 15.55 -3.66
N LEU A 174 -0.50 14.92 -4.56
CA LEU A 174 0.92 15.19 -4.78
C LEU A 174 1.15 16.51 -5.53
N LYS A 175 0.35 16.78 -6.57
CA LYS A 175 0.40 18.05 -7.32
C LYS A 175 0.15 19.27 -6.45
N GLN A 176 -0.74 19.14 -5.46
CA GLN A 176 -1.09 20.23 -4.56
C GLN A 176 -0.17 20.27 -3.32
N GLY A 177 0.13 19.11 -2.74
CA GLY A 177 0.87 19.01 -1.48
C GLY A 177 2.34 19.39 -1.61
N ILE A 178 3.03 18.97 -2.67
CA ILE A 178 4.47 19.23 -2.83
C ILE A 178 4.78 20.74 -2.90
N PRO A 179 4.18 21.55 -3.80
CA PRO A 179 4.49 22.98 -3.84
C PRO A 179 4.04 23.73 -2.58
N SER A 180 3.04 23.22 -1.87
CA SER A 180 2.55 23.81 -0.61
C SER A 180 3.50 23.56 0.56
N ILE A 181 3.99 22.32 0.72
CA ILE A 181 4.80 21.90 1.88
C ILE A 181 6.30 22.05 1.61
N PHE A 182 6.73 21.92 0.36
CA PHE A 182 8.13 22.01 -0.07
C PHE A 182 8.32 23.06 -1.19
N PRO A 183 8.06 24.35 -0.94
CA PRO A 183 8.09 25.39 -1.97
C PRO A 183 9.47 25.59 -2.62
N GLY A 184 10.56 25.21 -1.95
CA GLY A 184 11.93 25.26 -2.47
C GLY A 184 12.37 23.99 -3.22
N SER A 185 11.50 22.99 -3.35
CA SER A 185 11.80 21.71 -4.00
C SER A 185 11.30 21.66 -5.45
N PHE A 186 11.91 20.79 -6.24
CA PHE A 186 11.48 20.53 -7.61
C PHE A 186 10.47 19.38 -7.63
N HIS A 187 9.49 19.46 -8.53
CA HIS A 187 8.51 18.40 -8.74
C HIS A 187 8.53 17.96 -10.20
N SER A 188 8.67 16.66 -10.44
CA SER A 188 8.63 16.04 -11.76
C SER A 188 7.77 14.78 -11.73
N PHE A 189 7.25 14.39 -12.88
CA PHE A 189 6.42 13.20 -13.00
C PHE A 189 7.26 11.98 -13.38
N CYS A 190 6.95 10.86 -12.75
CA CYS A 190 7.54 9.56 -13.01
C CYS A 190 7.31 9.16 -14.47
N TYR A 191 8.40 8.92 -15.21
CA TYR A 191 8.34 8.53 -16.61
C TYR A 191 7.55 7.23 -16.82
N TYR A 192 7.69 6.25 -15.91
CA TYR A 192 6.94 5.00 -15.99
C TYR A 192 5.43 5.26 -15.98
N HIS A 193 4.94 6.02 -14.99
CA HIS A 193 3.53 6.38 -14.88
C HIS A 193 3.06 7.25 -16.05
N LEU A 194 3.88 8.17 -16.55
CA LEU A 194 3.56 8.92 -17.76
C LEU A 194 3.39 7.97 -18.95
N LYS A 195 4.32 7.05 -19.18
CA LYS A 195 4.27 6.10 -20.28
C LYS A 195 3.04 5.18 -20.20
N THR A 196 2.72 4.66 -19.02
CA THR A 196 1.59 3.72 -18.84
C THR A 196 0.23 4.41 -18.86
N ASN A 197 0.15 5.68 -18.46
CA ASN A 197 -1.13 6.41 -18.36
C ASN A 197 -1.46 7.24 -19.62
N LEU A 198 -0.52 7.36 -20.56
CA LEU A 198 -0.81 7.99 -21.85
C LEU A 198 -1.72 7.07 -22.68
N PRO A 199 -2.78 7.60 -23.30
CA PRO A 199 -3.77 6.83 -24.07
C PRO A 199 -3.21 6.28 -25.40
N ILE A 200 -1.92 6.48 -25.66
CA ILE A 200 -1.26 6.07 -26.90
C ILE A 200 -0.75 4.66 -26.70
N ASN A 201 -1.59 3.67 -27.02
CA ASN A 201 -1.17 2.28 -27.12
C ASN A 201 -0.70 1.98 -28.56
N GLY A 202 -0.15 0.79 -28.81
CA GLY A 202 0.33 0.39 -30.14
C GLY A 202 -0.75 0.33 -31.24
N THR A 203 -2.00 0.63 -30.90
CA THR A 203 -3.13 0.75 -31.84
C THR A 203 -3.58 2.21 -32.08
N ASP A 204 -3.00 3.18 -31.37
CA ASP A 204 -3.31 4.60 -31.58
C ASP A 204 -2.63 5.08 -32.88
N PRO A 205 -3.36 5.72 -33.80
CA PRO A 205 -2.82 6.18 -35.09
C PRO A 205 -1.69 7.21 -34.96
N ARG A 206 -1.48 7.80 -33.78
CA ARG A 206 -0.34 8.69 -33.47
C ARG A 206 0.89 7.93 -32.98
N TYR A 207 0.79 6.63 -32.73
CA TYR A 207 1.93 5.76 -32.40
C TYR A 207 2.68 5.39 -33.68
N SER A 208 3.35 6.37 -34.29
CA SER A 208 4.32 6.10 -35.34
C SER A 208 5.67 5.79 -34.68
N CYS A 209 6.16 4.56 -34.83
CA CYS A 209 7.56 4.27 -34.55
C CYS A 209 8.39 5.05 -35.57
N ALA A 210 9.06 6.12 -35.12
CA ALA A 210 10.13 6.75 -35.87
C ALA A 210 11.43 5.95 -35.68
#